data_AF-A0A356R301-F1
#
_entry.id   AF-A0A356R301-F1
#
_cell.length_a   1.000
_cell.length_b   1.000
_cell.length_c   1.000
_cell.angle_alpha   90.00
_cell.angle_beta   90.00
_cell.angle_gamma   90.00
#
_symmetry.space_group_name_H-M   'P 1'
#
loop_
_entity.id
_entity.type
_entity.pdbx_description
1 polymer ?
#
loop_
_entity_poly.entity_id
_entity_poly.type
_entity_poly.pdbx_seq_one_letter_code
_entity_poly.pdbx_strand_id
1 'polypeptide(L)'
;EPQSRAVDYLIGFTGRHFPNPDPLIIGHDTAILGWPWIANTHSWVVPTALALLALQEVGLGNHPRAIAGQQMLVNRQLKSGGWNFGSTTVFSRELHPLPECTAIALQALAGTTPIREIERSLDFLLHEVPHLRTPISLGWALLGLGAWGLKPANTEDLARESLQLQERYGPYPLPSLGLLLCATKASQGLHSLFRSFPQETPSPFAHP
;
A
#
# COMPACT_ATOMS: atom_id res chain seq x y z
N GLU A 1 20.12 -0.54 17.86
CA GLU A 1 19.53 0.44 16.91
C GLU A 1 18.01 0.29 16.81
N PRO A 2 17.23 1.39 16.83
CA PRO A 2 15.77 1.38 16.71
C PRO A 2 15.24 0.72 15.42
N GLN A 3 15.92 0.91 14.29
CA GLN A 3 15.52 0.33 13.00
C GLN A 3 15.56 -1.21 13.02
N SER A 4 16.65 -1.80 13.55
CA SER A 4 16.76 -3.25 13.70
C SER A 4 15.60 -3.84 14.51
N ARG A 5 15.26 -3.19 15.64
CA ARG A 5 14.13 -3.62 16.46
C ARG A 5 12.78 -3.53 15.74
N ALA A 6 12.58 -2.51 14.91
CA ALA A 6 11.37 -2.37 14.10
C ALA A 6 11.28 -3.46 13.01
N VAL A 7 12.42 -3.79 12.38
CA VAL A 7 12.51 -4.89 11.42
C VAL A 7 12.22 -6.23 12.08
N ASP A 8 12.85 -6.52 13.22
CA ASP A 8 12.61 -7.75 13.98
C ASP A 8 11.13 -7.88 14.38
N TYR A 9 10.53 -6.76 14.80
CA TYR A 9 9.09 -6.70 15.07
C TYR A 9 8.26 -7.04 13.82
N LEU A 10 8.51 -6.43 12.67
CA LEU A 10 7.76 -6.73 11.44
C LEU A 10 7.95 -8.19 10.99
N ILE A 11 9.14 -8.76 11.16
CA ILE A 11 9.41 -10.16 10.83
C ILE A 11 8.63 -11.11 11.75
N GLY A 12 8.62 -10.84 13.06
CA GLY A 12 7.96 -11.67 14.06
C GLY A 12 6.46 -11.44 14.20
N PHE A 13 5.93 -10.30 13.76
CA PHE A 13 4.53 -9.92 13.93
C PHE A 13 3.65 -10.49 12.82
N THR A 14 2.56 -11.15 13.21
CA THR A 14 1.64 -11.80 12.28
C THR A 14 0.21 -11.81 12.81
N GLY A 15 -0.75 -11.97 11.90
CA GLY A 15 -2.17 -12.05 12.24
C GLY A 15 -2.56 -13.38 12.91
N ARG A 16 -3.85 -13.53 13.22
CA ARG A 16 -4.45 -14.85 13.46
C ARG A 16 -4.84 -15.48 12.12
N HIS A 17 -4.38 -16.70 11.92
CA HIS A 17 -4.64 -17.52 10.73
C HIS A 17 -5.38 -18.78 11.15
N PHE A 18 -6.26 -19.24 10.29
CA PHE A 18 -7.05 -20.43 10.51
C PHE A 18 -7.37 -21.06 9.15
N PRO A 19 -7.56 -22.39 9.08
CA PRO A 19 -8.04 -23.04 7.86
C PRO A 19 -9.35 -22.39 7.42
N ASN A 20 -9.47 -22.06 6.13
CA ASN A 20 -10.72 -21.49 5.62
C ASN A 20 -11.84 -22.54 5.79
N PRO A 21 -12.83 -22.28 6.68
CA PRO A 21 -13.82 -23.29 7.01
C PRO A 21 -14.82 -23.53 5.87
N ASP A 22 -15.04 -22.52 5.01
CA ASP A 22 -15.94 -22.62 3.87
C ASP A 22 -15.63 -21.52 2.82
N PRO A 23 -15.08 -21.88 1.65
CA PRO A 23 -14.83 -20.95 0.54
C PRO A 23 -16.07 -20.23 0.00
N LEU A 24 -17.28 -20.74 0.26
CA LEU A 24 -18.54 -20.09 -0.13
C LEU A 24 -18.89 -18.91 0.79
N ILE A 25 -18.43 -18.95 2.03
CA ILE A 25 -18.63 -17.88 3.02
C ILE A 25 -17.48 -16.87 2.93
N ILE A 26 -16.24 -17.36 2.88
CA ILE A 26 -15.03 -16.54 2.83
C ILE A 26 -14.24 -16.90 1.56
N GLY A 27 -14.31 -16.06 0.53
CA GLY A 27 -13.70 -16.35 -0.77
C GLY A 27 -12.19 -16.18 -0.87
N HIS A 28 -11.48 -16.11 0.25
CA HIS A 28 -10.04 -15.92 0.31
C HIS A 28 -9.41 -16.92 1.25
N ASP A 29 -8.10 -17.13 1.13
CA ASP A 29 -7.40 -18.04 2.02
C ASP A 29 -7.02 -17.32 3.33
N THR A 30 -7.65 -17.74 4.43
CA THR A 30 -7.42 -17.23 5.79
C THR A 30 -6.16 -17.78 6.45
N ALA A 31 -5.49 -18.76 5.83
CA ALA A 31 -4.25 -19.34 6.31
C ALA A 31 -2.99 -18.58 5.84
N ILE A 32 -3.10 -17.73 4.80
CA ILE A 32 -1.94 -16.99 4.27
C ILE A 32 -1.53 -15.87 5.23
N LEU A 33 -0.22 -15.79 5.50
CA LEU A 33 0.37 -14.88 6.48
C LEU A 33 0.46 -13.44 5.97
N GLY A 34 -0.39 -12.54 6.47
CA GLY A 34 -0.23 -11.08 6.34
C GLY A 34 -0.04 -10.41 7.71
N TRP A 35 -0.12 -9.07 7.76
CA TRP A 35 -0.05 -8.31 9.00
C TRP A 35 -1.44 -7.84 9.43
N PRO A 36 -1.73 -7.84 10.74
CA PRO A 36 -2.95 -7.25 11.29
C PRO A 36 -2.73 -5.79 11.67
N TRP A 37 -3.80 -5.06 11.95
CA TRP A 37 -3.71 -3.72 12.56
C TRP A 37 -3.27 -3.78 14.02
N ILE A 38 -3.78 -4.76 14.77
CA ILE A 38 -3.51 -4.98 16.18
C ILE A 38 -3.24 -6.46 16.44
N ALA A 39 -2.48 -6.75 17.51
CA ALA A 39 -2.12 -8.11 17.88
C ALA A 39 -3.36 -8.99 18.03
N ASN A 40 -3.22 -10.29 17.72
CA ASN A 40 -4.28 -11.29 17.86
C ASN A 40 -5.52 -11.07 16.98
N THR A 41 -5.41 -10.32 15.87
CA THR A 41 -6.50 -10.16 14.88
C THR A 41 -6.10 -10.65 13.49
N HIS A 42 -7.07 -10.76 12.57
CA HIS A 42 -6.81 -11.25 11.22
C HIS A 42 -5.90 -10.30 10.41
N SER A 43 -5.26 -10.85 9.38
CA SER A 43 -4.43 -10.07 8.45
C SER A 43 -5.30 -9.22 7.50
N TRP A 44 -4.87 -7.98 7.24
CA TRP A 44 -5.60 -7.03 6.38
C TRP A 44 -4.68 -6.45 5.29
N VAL A 45 -5.27 -5.89 4.24
CA VAL A 45 -4.54 -5.38 3.05
C VAL A 45 -3.59 -4.25 3.42
N VAL A 46 -4.09 -3.19 4.05
CA VAL A 46 -3.29 -1.99 4.35
C VAL A 46 -2.10 -2.29 5.27
N PRO A 47 -2.24 -2.93 6.45
CA PRO A 47 -1.09 -3.22 7.32
C PRO A 47 -0.10 -4.19 6.66
N THR A 48 -0.58 -5.12 5.84
CA THR A 48 0.30 -6.02 5.06
C THR A 48 1.12 -5.23 4.06
N ALA A 49 0.48 -4.38 3.25
CA ALA A 49 1.17 -3.57 2.27
C ALA A 49 2.18 -2.58 2.88
N LEU A 50 1.83 -1.92 4.00
CA LEU A 50 2.76 -1.03 4.71
C LEU A 50 3.97 -1.79 5.28
N ALA A 51 3.77 -2.98 5.84
CA ALA A 51 4.86 -3.83 6.32
C ALA A 51 5.78 -4.29 5.17
N LEU A 52 5.19 -4.64 4.01
CA LEU A 52 5.96 -4.99 2.82
C LEU A 52 6.81 -3.82 2.34
N LEU A 53 6.25 -2.61 2.26
CA LEU A 53 7.00 -1.42 1.86
C LEU A 53 8.20 -1.20 2.80
N ALA A 54 7.97 -1.23 4.12
CA ALA A 54 9.03 -1.07 5.10
C ALA A 54 10.13 -2.14 4.98
N LEU A 55 9.76 -3.41 4.78
CA LEU A 55 10.73 -4.50 4.59
C LEU A 55 11.49 -4.39 3.27
N GLN A 56 10.83 -3.98 2.18
CA GLN A 56 11.48 -3.76 0.89
C GLN A 56 12.51 -2.63 0.95
N GLU A 57 12.20 -1.51 1.62
CA GLU A 57 13.12 -0.38 1.80
C GLU A 57 14.42 -0.75 2.52
N VAL A 58 14.36 -1.68 3.47
CA VAL A 58 15.55 -2.18 4.19
C VAL A 58 16.22 -3.38 3.49
N GLY A 59 15.86 -3.67 2.23
CA GLY A 59 16.46 -4.73 1.44
C GLY A 59 15.95 -6.15 1.76
N LEU A 60 14.88 -6.28 2.54
CA LEU A 60 14.29 -7.56 2.95
C LEU A 60 13.05 -7.96 2.13
N GLY A 61 12.88 -7.41 0.93
CA GLY A 61 11.77 -7.74 0.02
C GLY A 61 11.70 -9.22 -0.36
N ASN A 62 12.84 -9.92 -0.39
CA ASN A 62 12.93 -11.36 -0.68
C ASN A 62 12.91 -12.25 0.58
N HIS A 63 12.76 -11.65 1.76
CA HIS A 63 12.65 -12.44 2.99
C HIS A 63 11.35 -13.27 2.95
N PRO A 64 11.33 -14.53 3.46
CA PRO A 64 10.15 -15.39 3.43
C PRO A 64 8.88 -14.72 3.97
N ARG A 65 9.03 -13.88 5.00
CA ARG A 65 7.93 -13.10 5.58
C ARG A 65 7.33 -12.08 4.60
N ALA A 66 8.16 -11.42 3.81
CA ALA A 66 7.72 -10.47 2.79
C ALA A 66 7.05 -11.21 1.61
N ILE A 67 7.61 -12.34 1.19
CA ILE A 67 6.99 -13.21 0.17
C ILE A 67 5.59 -13.66 0.60
N ALA A 68 5.41 -14.08 1.85
CA ALA A 68 4.10 -14.47 2.37
C ALA A 68 3.08 -13.31 2.37
N GLY A 69 3.53 -12.10 2.71
CA GLY A 69 2.68 -10.90 2.62
C GLY A 69 2.29 -10.54 1.19
N GLN A 70 3.22 -10.68 0.24
CA GLN A 70 2.94 -10.49 -1.18
C GLN A 70 1.87 -11.48 -1.66
N GLN A 71 2.03 -12.76 -1.33
CA GLN A 71 1.06 -13.81 -1.62
C GLN A 71 -0.31 -13.49 -1.02
N MET A 72 -0.34 -12.96 0.21
CA MET A 72 -1.58 -12.51 0.85
C MET A 72 -2.25 -11.42 0.02
N LEU A 73 -1.52 -10.36 -0.36
CA LEU A 73 -2.10 -9.29 -1.17
C LEU A 73 -2.66 -9.82 -2.50
N VAL A 74 -1.90 -10.62 -3.25
CA VAL A 74 -2.39 -11.21 -4.50
C VAL A 74 -3.63 -12.07 -4.27
N ASN A 75 -3.67 -12.88 -3.21
CA ASN A 75 -4.84 -13.68 -2.85
C ASN A 75 -6.08 -12.84 -2.51
N ARG A 76 -5.90 -11.63 -1.96
CA ARG A 76 -6.99 -10.73 -1.55
C ARG A 76 -7.44 -9.76 -2.64
N GLN A 77 -6.86 -9.82 -3.83
CA GLN A 77 -7.31 -9.03 -4.96
C GLN A 77 -8.73 -9.46 -5.36
N LEU A 78 -9.59 -8.49 -5.66
CA LEU A 78 -10.92 -8.76 -6.19
C LEU A 78 -10.80 -9.24 -7.65
N LYS A 79 -11.71 -10.12 -8.08
CA LYS A 79 -11.73 -10.64 -9.45
C LYS A 79 -11.99 -9.53 -10.47
N SER A 80 -12.82 -8.56 -10.10
CA SER A 80 -13.08 -7.36 -10.90
C SER A 80 -11.94 -6.34 -10.90
N GLY A 81 -10.96 -6.49 -10.00
CA GLY A 81 -9.86 -5.55 -9.81
C GLY A 81 -9.98 -4.76 -8.50
N GLY A 82 -8.82 -4.33 -8.01
CA GLY A 82 -8.69 -3.58 -6.78
C GLY A 82 -8.70 -4.43 -5.51
N TRP A 83 -8.61 -3.73 -4.38
CA TRP A 83 -8.66 -4.27 -3.04
C TRP A 83 -9.59 -3.42 -2.17
N ASN A 84 -10.14 -4.05 -1.13
CA ASN A 84 -10.73 -3.36 0.00
C ASN A 84 -9.86 -3.58 1.25
N PHE A 85 -10.48 -3.63 2.43
CA PHE A 85 -9.80 -3.89 3.69
C PHE A 85 -9.16 -5.30 3.78
N GLY A 86 -9.62 -6.28 3.00
CA GLY A 86 -9.04 -7.63 2.89
C GLY A 86 -10.03 -8.76 2.71
N SER A 87 -11.31 -8.47 2.46
CA SER A 87 -12.34 -9.49 2.22
C SER A 87 -12.74 -9.50 0.75
N THR A 88 -12.52 -10.62 0.06
CA THR A 88 -12.85 -10.76 -1.36
C THR A 88 -14.35 -10.91 -1.59
N THR A 89 -14.93 -12.01 -1.09
CA THR A 89 -16.36 -12.29 -1.16
C THR A 89 -16.91 -12.62 0.22
N VAL A 90 -18.19 -12.32 0.42
CA VAL A 90 -18.99 -12.77 1.55
C VAL A 90 -20.29 -13.36 1.01
N PHE A 91 -20.61 -14.61 1.38
CA PHE A 91 -21.74 -15.36 0.81
C PHE A 91 -21.76 -15.33 -0.73
N SER A 92 -20.61 -15.62 -1.34
CA SER A 92 -20.41 -15.62 -2.80
C SER A 92 -20.69 -14.29 -3.53
N ARG A 93 -20.87 -13.17 -2.81
CA ARG A 93 -20.94 -11.83 -3.39
C ARG A 93 -19.60 -11.13 -3.23
N GLU A 94 -19.05 -10.67 -4.35
CA GLU A 94 -17.84 -9.85 -4.34
C GLU A 94 -18.11 -8.51 -3.67
N LEU A 95 -17.19 -8.09 -2.81
CA LEU A 95 -17.23 -6.78 -2.17
C LEU A 95 -16.65 -5.71 -3.08
N HIS A 96 -16.89 -4.44 -2.76
CA HIS A 96 -16.42 -3.31 -3.57
C HIS A 96 -14.94 -3.00 -3.29
N PRO A 97 -14.14 -2.70 -4.32
CA PRO A 97 -12.80 -2.14 -4.13
C PRO A 97 -12.87 -0.76 -3.48
N LEU A 98 -11.81 -0.40 -2.75
CA LEU A 98 -11.58 0.93 -2.21
C LEU A 98 -10.33 1.52 -2.88
N PRO A 99 -10.38 2.74 -3.45
CA PRO A 99 -9.24 3.33 -4.15
C PRO A 99 -7.98 3.41 -3.30
N GLU A 100 -8.10 3.81 -2.02
CA GLU A 100 -6.96 3.91 -1.10
C GLU A 100 -6.31 2.55 -0.83
N CYS A 101 -7.10 1.53 -0.48
CA CYS A 101 -6.59 0.17 -0.25
C CYS A 101 -5.92 -0.40 -1.50
N THR A 102 -6.54 -0.17 -2.66
CA THR A 102 -6.02 -0.61 -3.96
C THR A 102 -4.68 0.05 -4.25
N ALA A 103 -4.58 1.36 -4.06
CA ALA A 103 -3.37 2.11 -4.33
C ALA A 103 -2.20 1.71 -3.42
N ILE A 104 -2.47 1.51 -2.13
CA ILE A 104 -1.47 1.04 -1.16
C ILE A 104 -0.99 -0.38 -1.51
N ALA A 105 -1.90 -1.28 -1.91
CA ALA A 105 -1.54 -2.62 -2.36
C ALA A 105 -0.67 -2.59 -3.63
N LEU A 106 -1.07 -1.80 -4.63
CA LEU A 106 -0.31 -1.61 -5.87
C LEU A 106 1.09 -1.03 -5.61
N GLN A 107 1.21 -0.07 -4.69
CA GLN A 107 2.48 0.50 -4.27
C GLN A 107 3.41 -0.56 -3.66
N ALA A 108 2.88 -1.49 -2.86
CA ALA A 108 3.63 -2.57 -2.21
C ALA A 108 4.02 -3.72 -3.15
N LEU A 109 3.22 -3.99 -4.18
CA LEU A 109 3.46 -5.06 -5.16
C LEU A 109 4.41 -4.65 -6.30
N ALA A 110 4.67 -3.34 -6.46
CA ALA A 110 5.58 -2.83 -7.47
C ALA A 110 6.97 -3.47 -7.36
N GLY A 111 7.54 -3.86 -8.51
CA GLY A 111 8.87 -4.48 -8.60
C GLY A 111 8.96 -5.94 -8.15
N THR A 112 7.92 -6.49 -7.50
CA THR A 112 7.92 -7.89 -7.01
C THR A 112 6.84 -8.75 -7.66
N THR A 113 5.79 -8.12 -8.22
CA THR A 113 4.68 -8.82 -8.89
C THR A 113 4.65 -8.51 -10.39
N PRO A 114 4.33 -9.48 -11.26
CA PRO A 114 4.10 -9.21 -12.69
C PRO A 114 2.89 -8.31 -12.94
N ILE A 115 3.02 -7.35 -13.87
CA ILE A 115 1.92 -6.40 -14.20
C ILE A 115 0.62 -7.10 -14.60
N ARG A 116 0.70 -8.24 -15.31
CA ARG A 116 -0.46 -9.05 -15.74
C ARG A 116 -1.33 -9.55 -14.59
N GLU A 117 -0.79 -9.66 -13.37
CA GLU A 117 -1.55 -10.10 -12.20
C GLU A 117 -2.36 -8.94 -11.61
N ILE A 118 -1.96 -7.69 -11.87
CA ILE A 118 -2.52 -6.49 -11.25
C ILE A 118 -3.17 -5.51 -12.23
N GLU A 119 -3.19 -5.83 -13.52
CA GLU A 119 -3.71 -4.99 -14.61
C GLU A 119 -5.12 -4.45 -14.33
N ARG A 120 -6.06 -5.33 -13.95
CA ARG A 120 -7.43 -4.91 -13.60
C ARG A 120 -7.49 -3.93 -12.43
N SER A 121 -6.57 -4.06 -11.47
CA SER A 121 -6.49 -3.13 -10.34
C SER A 121 -5.91 -1.78 -10.73
N LEU A 122 -4.98 -1.75 -11.69
CA LEU A 122 -4.49 -0.52 -12.30
C LEU A 122 -5.59 0.19 -13.09
N ASP A 123 -6.34 -0.56 -13.91
CA ASP A 123 -7.46 -0.04 -14.69
C ASP A 123 -8.54 0.58 -13.79
N PHE A 124 -8.92 -0.14 -12.73
CA PHE A 124 -9.82 0.37 -11.71
C PHE A 124 -9.29 1.68 -11.12
N LEU A 125 -8.03 1.72 -10.69
CA LEU A 125 -7.50 2.91 -10.05
C LEU A 125 -7.38 4.10 -11.02
N LEU A 126 -6.96 3.86 -12.27
CA LEU A 126 -6.93 4.88 -13.33
C LEU A 126 -8.32 5.48 -13.60
N HIS A 127 -9.37 4.67 -13.55
CA HIS A 127 -10.75 5.14 -13.67
C HIS A 127 -11.19 5.99 -12.47
N GLU A 128 -10.76 5.65 -11.26
CA GLU A 128 -11.16 6.33 -10.03
C GLU A 128 -10.44 7.66 -9.80
N VAL A 129 -9.15 7.78 -10.18
CA VAL A 129 -8.32 8.96 -9.87
C VAL A 129 -8.98 10.31 -10.22
N PRO A 130 -9.60 10.50 -11.41
CA PRO A 130 -10.26 11.76 -11.76
C PRO A 130 -11.40 12.16 -10.81
N HIS A 131 -11.92 11.24 -10.01
CA HIS A 131 -13.03 11.45 -9.07
C HIS A 131 -12.57 11.58 -7.62
N LEU A 132 -11.31 11.29 -7.30
CA LEU A 132 -10.77 11.41 -5.95
C LEU A 132 -10.57 12.88 -5.59
N ARG A 133 -11.02 13.26 -4.39
CA ARG A 133 -11.02 14.65 -3.92
C ARG A 133 -10.29 14.85 -2.59
N THR A 134 -10.11 13.78 -1.81
CA THR A 134 -9.42 13.89 -0.52
C THR A 134 -7.91 13.69 -0.68
N PRO A 135 -7.06 14.46 0.02
CA PRO A 135 -5.61 14.36 -0.12
C PRO A 135 -5.06 12.96 0.15
N ILE A 136 -5.68 12.22 1.08
CA ILE A 136 -5.22 10.87 1.44
C ILE A 136 -5.48 9.85 0.32
N SER A 137 -6.71 9.82 -0.21
CA SER A 137 -7.09 8.88 -1.27
C SER A 137 -6.35 9.20 -2.57
N LEU A 138 -6.31 10.48 -2.95
CA LEU A 138 -5.62 10.93 -4.14
C LEU A 138 -4.09 10.72 -4.01
N GLY A 139 -3.51 11.07 -2.86
CA GLY A 139 -2.07 10.92 -2.62
C GLY A 139 -1.61 9.47 -2.76
N TRP A 140 -2.32 8.52 -2.13
CA TRP A 140 -2.03 7.11 -2.32
C TRP A 140 -2.25 6.66 -3.76
N ALA A 141 -3.35 7.06 -4.41
CA ALA A 141 -3.63 6.67 -5.79
C ALA A 141 -2.53 7.08 -6.77
N LEU A 142 -2.04 8.32 -6.64
CA LEU A 142 -0.93 8.85 -7.44
C LEU A 142 0.39 8.13 -7.14
N LEU A 143 0.66 7.76 -5.88
CA LEU A 143 1.84 6.96 -5.51
C LEU A 143 1.76 5.55 -6.11
N GLY A 144 0.63 4.87 -5.89
CA GLY A 144 0.36 3.53 -6.41
C GLY A 144 0.51 3.46 -7.92
N LEU A 145 -0.16 4.33 -8.68
CA LEU A 145 0.01 4.40 -10.13
C LEU A 145 1.43 4.78 -10.54
N GLY A 146 2.07 5.71 -9.82
CA GLY A 146 3.45 6.10 -10.06
C GLY A 146 4.44 4.95 -9.92
N ALA A 147 4.23 4.04 -8.95
CA ALA A 147 5.07 2.86 -8.77
C ALA A 147 5.08 1.91 -9.99
N TRP A 148 4.05 2.01 -10.84
CA TRP A 148 3.92 1.27 -12.10
C TRP A 148 4.16 2.14 -13.35
N GLY A 149 4.62 3.38 -13.19
CA GLY A 149 4.86 4.30 -14.30
C GLY A 149 3.59 4.85 -14.96
N LEU A 150 2.43 4.75 -14.30
CA LEU A 150 1.11 5.11 -14.83
C LEU A 150 0.53 6.37 -14.16
N LYS A 151 1.39 7.20 -13.57
CA LYS A 151 0.97 8.45 -12.95
C LYS A 151 0.34 9.39 -14.00
N PRO A 152 -0.87 9.96 -13.76
CA PRO A 152 -1.52 10.86 -14.71
C PRO A 152 -0.69 12.12 -14.99
N ALA A 153 -0.70 12.60 -16.23
CA ALA A 153 0.04 13.80 -16.64
C ALA A 153 -0.44 15.07 -15.91
N ASN A 154 -1.73 15.15 -15.56
CA ASN A 154 -2.35 16.24 -14.82
C ASN A 154 -2.26 16.08 -13.28
N THR A 155 -1.23 15.39 -12.78
CA THR A 155 -1.05 15.14 -11.34
C THR A 155 -1.05 16.42 -10.51
N GLU A 156 -0.37 17.47 -10.97
CA GLU A 156 -0.29 18.74 -10.23
C GLU A 156 -1.65 19.44 -10.15
N ASP A 157 -2.45 19.38 -11.23
CA ASP A 157 -3.79 19.95 -11.26
C ASP A 157 -4.72 19.21 -10.30
N LEU A 158 -4.73 17.87 -10.33
CA LEU A 158 -5.51 17.04 -9.40
C LEU A 158 -5.16 17.35 -7.94
N ALA A 159 -3.87 17.48 -7.63
CA ALA A 159 -3.42 17.80 -6.27
C ALA A 159 -3.85 19.21 -5.84
N ARG A 160 -3.77 20.19 -6.76
CA ARG A 160 -4.22 21.56 -6.50
C ARG A 160 -5.73 21.63 -6.27
N GLU A 161 -6.53 20.96 -7.09
CA GLU A 161 -7.98 20.87 -6.92
C GLU A 161 -8.34 20.22 -5.57
N SER A 162 -7.66 19.12 -5.20
CA SER A 162 -7.88 18.47 -3.90
C SER A 162 -7.55 19.41 -2.73
N LEU A 163 -6.45 20.17 -2.81
CA LEU A 163 -6.05 21.13 -1.79
C LEU A 163 -7.05 22.29 -1.67
N GLN A 164 -7.52 22.84 -2.79
CA GLN A 164 -8.45 23.98 -2.81
C GLN A 164 -9.76 23.70 -2.08
N LEU A 165 -10.20 22.43 -2.02
CA LEU A 165 -11.39 22.04 -1.27
C LEU A 165 -11.32 22.36 0.23
N GLN A 166 -10.12 22.61 0.78
CA GLN A 166 -9.98 23.07 2.15
C GLN A 166 -10.66 24.43 2.42
N GLU A 167 -10.81 25.27 1.39
CA GLU A 167 -11.51 26.56 1.48
C GLU A 167 -13.01 26.35 1.78
N ARG A 168 -13.57 25.23 1.32
CA ARG A 168 -14.98 24.87 1.51
C ARG A 168 -15.21 24.00 2.75
N TYR A 169 -14.33 23.02 2.98
CA TYR A 169 -14.55 21.98 4.00
C TYR A 169 -13.66 22.13 5.24
N GLY A 170 -12.80 23.14 5.28
CA GLY A 170 -11.83 23.37 6.35
C GLY A 170 -10.46 22.75 6.07
N PRO A 171 -9.45 23.11 6.88
CA PRO A 171 -8.07 22.69 6.65
C PRO A 171 -7.91 21.17 6.77
N TYR A 172 -7.08 20.60 5.89
CA TYR A 172 -6.70 19.19 6.00
C TYR A 172 -5.62 18.97 7.07
N PRO A 173 -5.61 17.82 7.73
CA PRO A 173 -4.52 17.42 8.62
C PRO A 173 -3.16 17.40 7.89
N LEU A 174 -2.12 17.84 8.58
CA LEU A 174 -0.75 17.89 8.02
C LEU A 174 -0.28 16.56 7.42
N PRO A 175 -0.54 15.37 8.02
CA PRO A 175 -0.13 14.10 7.41
C PRO A 175 -0.75 13.86 6.03
N SER A 176 -2.01 14.24 5.82
CA SER A 176 -2.69 14.07 4.54
C SER A 176 -2.13 15.00 3.47
N LEU A 177 -1.78 16.24 3.85
CA LEU A 177 -1.08 17.18 2.97
C LEU A 177 0.34 16.73 2.64
N GLY A 178 1.06 16.19 3.64
CA GLY A 178 2.39 15.62 3.47
C GLY A 178 2.39 14.44 2.49
N LEU A 179 1.40 13.56 2.59
CA LEU A 179 1.22 12.46 1.65
C LEU A 179 0.95 12.96 0.23
N LEU A 180 0.04 13.92 0.06
CA LEU A 180 -0.26 14.51 -1.26
C LEU A 180 0.97 15.20 -1.86
N LEU A 181 1.77 15.89 -1.04
CA LEU A 181 3.03 16.47 -1.46
C LEU A 181 4.05 15.40 -1.88
N CYS A 182 4.20 14.33 -1.09
CA CYS A 182 5.04 13.19 -1.48
C CYS A 182 4.59 12.60 -2.81
N ALA A 183 3.28 12.46 -3.00
CA ALA A 183 2.70 11.95 -4.23
C ALA A 183 2.98 12.83 -5.45
N THR A 184 3.01 14.16 -5.31
CA THR A 184 3.36 15.06 -6.42
C THR A 184 4.86 15.06 -6.73
N LYS A 185 5.72 14.81 -5.73
CA LYS A 185 7.19 14.80 -5.91
C LYS A 185 7.79 13.46 -6.31
N ALA A 186 7.15 12.35 -5.93
CA ALA A 186 7.61 11.02 -6.28
C ALA A 186 7.50 10.77 -7.79
N SER A 187 8.55 10.31 -8.45
CA SER A 187 8.49 9.95 -9.88
C SER A 187 8.00 8.51 -10.09
N GLN A 188 8.42 7.57 -9.24
CA GLN A 188 8.13 6.14 -9.35
C GLN A 188 7.55 5.57 -8.04
N GLY A 189 6.52 6.23 -7.51
CA GLY A 189 5.94 5.86 -6.22
C GLY A 189 6.87 6.17 -5.03
N LEU A 190 6.52 5.65 -3.86
CA LEU A 190 7.15 6.05 -2.59
C LEU A 190 8.67 5.77 -2.55
N HIS A 191 9.12 4.62 -3.08
CA HIS A 191 10.53 4.21 -3.18
C HIS A 191 11.43 5.28 -3.83
N SER A 192 10.91 6.05 -4.79
CA SER A 192 11.69 7.09 -5.48
C SER A 192 12.08 8.26 -4.58
N LEU A 193 11.32 8.51 -3.50
CA LEU A 193 11.66 9.54 -2.53
C LEU A 193 12.78 9.10 -1.61
N PHE A 194 12.76 7.84 -1.14
CA PHE A 194 13.76 7.34 -0.21
C PHE A 194 15.16 7.17 -0.83
N ARG A 195 15.23 6.84 -2.12
CA ARG A 195 16.51 6.80 -2.87
C ARG A 195 17.11 8.17 -3.16
N SER A 196 16.30 9.22 -3.10
CA SER A 196 16.73 10.59 -3.40
C SER A 196 17.41 11.28 -2.20
N PHE A 197 17.34 10.67 -1.01
CA PHE A 197 18.12 11.12 0.14
C PHE A 197 19.48 10.40 0.14
N PRO A 198 20.61 11.13 0.06
CA PRO A 198 21.91 10.52 0.28
C PRO A 198 21.88 9.81 1.62
N GLN A 199 22.26 8.53 1.65
CA GLN A 199 22.65 7.90 2.90
C GLN A 199 23.76 8.75 3.49
N GLU A 200 23.51 9.41 4.62
CA GLU A 200 24.59 10.05 5.38
C GLU A 200 25.63 8.97 5.63
N THR A 201 26.79 9.13 5.01
CA THR A 201 27.93 8.28 5.31
C THR A 201 28.23 8.51 6.78
N PRO A 202 28.31 7.45 7.61
CA PRO A 202 28.62 7.63 9.01
C PRO A 202 29.95 8.38 9.12
N SER A 203 29.92 9.50 9.83
CA SER A 203 31.09 10.36 10.02
C SER A 203 32.26 9.52 10.54
N PRO A 204 33.45 9.57 9.91
CA PRO A 204 34.63 8.82 10.36
C PRO A 204 35.16 9.28 11.73
N PHE A 205 34.51 10.25 12.39
CA PHE A 205 34.92 10.83 13.66
C PHE A 205 34.06 10.44 14.87
N ALA A 206 33.19 9.43 14.74
CA ALA A 206 32.58 8.81 15.92
C ALA A 206 33.62 7.94 16.65
N HIS A 207 34.41 8.57 17.51
CA HIS A 207 35.31 7.90 18.45
C HIS A 207 34.52 7.27 19.62
N PRO A 208 35.04 6.17 20.23
CA PRO A 208 34.32 5.28 21.13
C PRO A 208 33.90 5.88 22.47
#